data_AF-A0A1Y2AEC8-F1
#
_entry.id   AF-A0A1Y2AEC8-F1
#
_cell.length_a   1.000
_cell.length_b   1.000
_cell.length_c   1.000
_cell.angle_alpha   90.00
_cell.angle_beta   90.00
_cell.angle_gamma   90.00
#
_symmetry.space_group_name_H-M   'P 1'
#
loop_
_entity.id
_entity.type
_entity.pdbx_description
1 polymer ?
#
loop_
_entity_poly.entity_id
_entity_poly.type
_entity_poly.pdbx_seq_one_letter_code
_entity_poly.pdbx_strand_id
1 'polypeptide(L)'
;MLSPTAIATSKLIRNGKSLTDVYSEYARLQNELIREKENSERLAECLASVQKEINERAPLLQQQREDYEKILAENEELASNLSMVSKECENQKSEIESTNKKLASMKREYNIIKQENEDLSRQIVAIMVDQHEFNNNAFEFNAKTDSEAVINEKLVIARNVEELHQQNKKLLKVVREITAKQEELENELEASKENTTAEELMEARHIIEGLQESQRNFENRIKACIKERDMWKRMAEKAGS
;
A
#
# COMPACT_ATOMS: atom_id res chain seq x y z
N MET A 1 59.51 6.38 71.33
CA MET A 1 59.94 6.62 69.94
C MET A 1 59.26 7.89 69.47
N LEU A 2 60.01 8.91 69.04
CA LEU A 2 59.41 10.17 68.57
C LEU A 2 58.68 9.92 67.23
N SER A 3 57.47 10.46 67.10
CA SER A 3 56.71 10.46 65.85
C SER A 3 57.56 11.06 64.71
N PRO A 4 57.44 10.56 63.45
CA PRO A 4 58.14 11.12 62.29
C PRO A 4 57.98 12.65 62.16
N THR A 5 56.82 13.17 62.54
CA THR A 5 56.51 14.61 62.58
C THR A 5 57.38 15.35 63.60
N ALA A 6 57.64 14.73 64.76
CA ALA A 6 58.50 15.28 65.81
C ALA A 6 60.00 15.22 65.45
N ILE A 7 60.40 14.28 64.59
CA ILE A 7 61.76 14.19 64.04
C ILE A 7 61.98 15.25 62.94
N ALA A 8 60.96 15.54 62.13
CA ALA A 8 61.02 16.60 61.13
C ALA A 8 61.06 18.00 61.77
N THR A 9 60.24 18.24 62.80
CA THR A 9 60.20 19.53 63.51
C THR A 9 61.50 19.82 64.25
N SER A 10 62.12 18.83 64.89
CA SER A 10 63.42 19.00 65.57
C SER A 10 64.58 19.31 64.62
N LYS A 11 64.56 18.79 63.38
CA LYS A 11 65.54 19.15 62.33
C LYS A 11 65.32 20.58 61.79
N LEU A 12 64.07 21.02 61.66
CA LEU A 12 63.71 22.37 61.18
C LEU A 12 64.04 23.47 62.21
N ILE A 13 63.80 23.22 63.49
CA ILE A 13 64.15 24.13 64.59
C ILE A 13 65.68 24.32 64.69
N ARG A 14 66.46 23.27 64.38
CA ARG A 14 67.93 23.32 64.37
C ARG A 14 68.50 24.16 63.21
N ASN A 15 67.70 24.44 62.18
CA ASN A 15 68.07 25.23 61.00
C ASN A 15 67.70 26.72 61.12
N GLY A 16 67.36 27.22 62.31
CA GLY A 16 67.12 28.64 62.57
C GLY A 16 65.70 29.15 62.30
N LYS A 17 64.75 28.27 61.96
CA LYS A 17 63.33 28.63 61.90
C LYS A 17 62.71 28.60 63.29
N SER A 18 61.91 29.61 63.62
CA SER A 18 61.17 29.65 64.88
C SER A 18 60.15 28.50 64.92
N LEU A 19 59.83 28.00 66.11
CA LEU A 19 58.72 27.04 66.31
C LEU A 19 57.41 27.58 65.71
N THR A 20 57.22 28.90 65.77
CA THR A 20 56.08 29.62 65.16
C THR A 20 56.10 29.53 63.63
N ASP A 21 57.28 29.54 63.00
CA ASP A 21 57.42 29.43 61.53
C ASP A 21 57.11 28.00 61.05
N VAL A 22 57.51 26.99 61.82
CA VAL A 22 57.17 25.59 61.52
C VAL A 22 55.66 25.36 61.69
N TYR A 23 55.04 25.99 62.69
CA TYR A 23 53.59 25.92 62.89
C TYR A 23 52.82 26.66 61.78
N SER A 24 53.30 27.80 61.30
CA SER A 24 52.67 28.54 60.20
C SER A 24 52.79 27.79 58.86
N GLU A 25 53.93 27.16 58.58
CA GLU A 25 54.10 26.26 57.41
C GLU A 25 53.20 25.02 57.51
N TYR A 26 53.10 24.40 58.70
CA TYR A 26 52.19 23.27 58.91
C TYR A 26 50.73 23.65 58.72
N ALA A 27 50.28 24.78 59.29
CA ALA A 27 48.93 25.29 59.10
C ALA A 27 48.64 25.62 57.63
N ARG A 28 49.62 26.17 56.91
CA ARG A 28 49.52 26.41 55.46
C ARG A 28 49.37 25.11 54.67
N LEU A 29 50.22 24.11 54.90
CA LEU A 29 50.13 22.80 54.23
C LEU A 29 48.83 22.08 54.55
N GLN A 30 48.34 22.19 55.79
CA GLN A 30 47.04 21.65 56.18
C GLN A 30 45.90 22.34 55.42
N ASN A 31 45.94 23.67 55.27
CA ASN A 31 44.97 24.41 54.46
C ASN A 31 45.05 24.05 52.97
N GLU A 32 46.25 23.89 52.41
CA GLU A 32 46.44 23.43 51.03
C GLU A 32 45.89 22.01 50.82
N LEU A 33 46.14 21.09 51.76
CA LEU A 33 45.61 19.73 51.71
C LEU A 33 44.08 19.69 51.80
N ILE A 34 43.47 20.54 52.63
CA ILE A 34 42.00 20.66 52.71
C ILE A 34 41.44 21.15 51.38
N ARG A 35 42.05 22.20 50.79
CA ARG A 35 41.64 22.71 49.47
C ARG A 35 41.77 21.66 48.38
N GLU A 36 42.84 20.88 48.39
CA GLU A 36 43.05 19.84 47.38
C GLU A 36 42.04 18.70 47.53
N LYS A 37 41.68 18.34 48.77
CA LYS A 37 40.61 17.36 49.03
C LYS A 37 39.24 17.87 48.56
N GLU A 38 38.90 19.11 48.86
CA GLU A 38 37.65 19.75 48.38
C GLU A 38 37.62 19.80 46.84
N ASN A 39 38.76 20.07 46.20
CA ASN A 39 38.86 20.09 44.74
C ASN A 39 38.72 18.67 44.16
N SER A 40 39.36 17.68 44.77
CA SER A 40 39.23 16.27 44.37
C SER A 40 37.81 15.76 44.53
N GLU A 41 37.09 16.18 45.58
CA GLU A 41 35.69 15.83 45.81
C GLU A 41 34.78 16.46 44.74
N ARG A 42 34.94 17.76 44.47
CA ARG A 42 34.21 18.45 43.39
C ARG A 42 34.47 17.82 42.02
N LEU A 43 35.71 17.42 41.74
CA LEU A 43 36.05 16.75 40.48
C LEU A 43 35.40 15.37 40.41
N ALA A 44 35.38 14.61 41.50
CA ALA A 44 34.72 13.32 41.57
C ALA A 44 33.20 13.43 41.35
N GLU A 45 32.56 14.45 41.94
CA GLU A 45 31.14 14.76 41.72
C GLU A 45 30.86 15.11 40.25
N CYS A 46 31.70 15.95 39.63
CA CYS A 46 31.58 16.31 38.22
C CYS A 46 31.71 15.08 37.31
N LEU A 47 32.72 14.23 37.55
CA LEU A 47 32.90 12.99 36.81
C LEU A 47 31.72 12.03 36.98
N ALA A 48 31.17 11.92 38.20
CA ALA A 48 29.99 11.10 38.46
C ALA A 48 28.75 11.62 37.69
N SER A 49 28.59 12.94 37.61
CA SER A 49 27.52 13.57 36.80
C SER A 49 27.69 13.25 35.33
N VAL A 50 28.89 13.44 34.77
CA VAL A 50 29.18 13.14 33.36
C VAL A 50 28.95 11.65 33.06
N GLN A 51 29.41 10.76 33.95
CA GLN A 51 29.21 9.32 33.79
C GLN A 51 27.72 8.95 33.81
N LYS A 52 26.92 9.59 34.67
CA LYS A 52 25.47 9.41 34.69
C LYS A 52 24.84 9.86 33.37
N GLU A 53 25.19 11.03 32.86
CA GLU A 53 24.68 11.53 31.57
C GLU A 53 25.06 10.62 30.40
N ILE A 54 26.28 10.09 30.38
CA ILE A 54 26.72 9.12 29.36
C ILE A 54 25.89 7.84 29.47
N ASN A 55 25.71 7.30 30.67
CA ASN A 55 24.93 6.09 30.90
C ASN A 55 23.45 6.26 30.53
N GLU A 56 22.89 7.46 30.69
CA GLU A 56 21.52 7.77 30.29
C GLU A 56 21.38 7.96 28.78
N ARG A 57 22.38 8.55 28.11
CA ARG A 57 22.35 8.78 26.65
C ARG A 57 22.72 7.56 25.81
N ALA A 58 23.59 6.69 26.31
CA ALA A 58 24.02 5.48 25.61
C ALA A 58 22.84 4.61 25.11
N PRO A 59 21.83 4.25 25.93
CA PRO A 59 20.70 3.45 25.45
C PRO A 59 19.83 4.19 24.43
N LEU A 60 19.68 5.52 24.56
CA LEU A 60 18.90 6.32 23.61
C LEU A 60 19.55 6.33 22.23
N LEU A 61 20.87 6.49 22.16
CA LEU A 61 21.61 6.42 20.89
C LEU A 61 21.56 5.02 20.28
N GLN A 62 21.62 3.97 21.11
CA GLN A 62 21.49 2.60 20.63
C GLN A 62 20.11 2.34 20.03
N GLN A 63 19.04 2.75 20.72
CA GLN A 63 17.68 2.64 20.21
C GLN A 63 17.50 3.42 18.91
N GLN A 64 18.01 4.66 18.84
CA GLN A 64 17.97 5.45 17.62
C GLN A 64 18.64 4.72 16.45
N ARG A 65 19.81 4.11 16.66
CA ARG A 65 20.49 3.35 15.62
C ARG A 65 19.67 2.17 15.13
N GLU A 66 19.05 1.41 16.04
CA GLU A 66 18.20 0.28 15.70
C GLU A 66 16.96 0.73 14.90
N ASP A 67 16.34 1.84 15.29
CA ASP A 67 15.18 2.39 14.59
C ASP A 67 15.58 2.96 13.22
N TYR A 68 16.75 3.60 13.10
CA TYR A 68 17.29 4.02 11.80
C TYR A 68 17.57 2.84 10.88
N GLU A 69 18.13 1.74 11.38
CA GLU A 69 18.39 0.53 10.59
C GLU A 69 17.08 -0.10 10.08
N LYS A 70 16.03 -0.14 10.90
CA LYS A 70 14.69 -0.61 10.47
C LYS A 70 14.11 0.27 9.37
N ILE A 71 14.13 1.59 9.56
CA ILE A 71 13.59 2.54 8.56
C ILE A 71 14.37 2.44 7.25
N LEU A 72 15.69 2.24 7.30
CA LEU A 72 16.49 2.03 6.10
C LEU A 72 16.08 0.75 5.36
N ALA A 73 15.89 -0.36 6.08
CA ALA A 73 15.42 -1.61 5.47
C ALA A 73 14.02 -1.47 4.85
N GLU A 74 13.09 -0.81 5.55
CA GLU A 74 11.75 -0.52 5.02
C GLU A 74 11.81 0.37 3.76
N ASN A 75 12.70 1.36 3.75
CA ASN A 75 12.87 2.24 2.59
C ASN A 75 13.47 1.50 1.39
N GLU A 76 14.43 0.60 1.61
CA GLU A 76 14.97 -0.26 0.56
C GLU A 76 13.88 -1.19 -0.02
N GLU A 77 13.03 -1.76 0.83
CA GLU A 77 11.89 -2.56 0.40
C GLU A 77 10.89 -1.74 -0.42
N LEU A 78 10.51 -0.56 0.07
CA LEU A 78 9.61 0.36 -0.65
C LEU A 78 10.20 0.80 -2.00
N ALA A 79 11.49 1.08 -2.07
CA ALA A 79 12.17 1.42 -3.32
C ALA A 79 12.17 0.25 -4.32
N SER A 80 12.39 -0.98 -3.83
CA SER A 80 12.27 -2.20 -4.63
C SER A 80 10.85 -2.39 -5.17
N ASN A 81 9.85 -2.25 -4.30
CA ASN A 81 8.44 -2.33 -4.67
C ASN A 81 8.05 -1.28 -5.72
N LEU A 82 8.51 -0.04 -5.56
CA LEU A 82 8.27 1.03 -6.53
C LEU A 82 8.90 0.72 -7.89
N SER A 83 10.11 0.15 -7.91
CA SER A 83 10.78 -0.28 -9.13
C SER A 83 10.00 -1.40 -9.84
N MET A 84 9.51 -2.39 -9.09
CA MET A 84 8.68 -3.48 -9.64
C MET A 84 7.38 -2.94 -10.23
N VAL A 85 6.64 -2.12 -9.48
CA VAL A 85 5.38 -1.51 -9.96
C VAL A 85 5.61 -0.63 -11.19
N SER A 86 6.70 0.15 -11.22
CA SER A 86 7.04 0.97 -12.38
C SER A 86 7.26 0.12 -13.64
N LYS A 87 7.96 -1.00 -13.50
CA LYS A 87 8.19 -1.95 -14.58
C LYS A 87 6.91 -2.64 -15.04
N GLU A 88 6.01 -3.00 -14.12
CA GLU A 88 4.70 -3.55 -14.45
C GLU A 88 3.85 -2.54 -15.22
N CYS A 89 3.82 -1.28 -14.79
CA CYS A 89 3.14 -0.19 -15.50
C CYS A 89 3.68 -0.02 -16.93
N GLU A 90 5.00 -0.07 -17.13
CA GLU A 90 5.61 0.00 -18.47
C GLU A 90 5.21 -1.19 -19.34
N ASN A 91 5.22 -2.41 -18.78
CA ASN A 91 4.80 -3.61 -19.48
C ASN A 91 3.33 -3.55 -19.90
N GLN A 92 2.44 -3.18 -18.98
CA GLN A 92 1.01 -3.02 -19.25
C GLN A 92 0.76 -1.96 -20.33
N LYS A 93 1.48 -0.83 -20.28
CA LYS A 93 1.38 0.21 -21.31
C LYS A 93 1.78 -0.32 -22.69
N SER A 94 2.87 -1.09 -22.77
CA SER A 94 3.31 -1.74 -24.01
C SER A 94 2.28 -2.75 -24.53
N GLU A 95 1.66 -3.53 -23.65
CA GLU A 95 0.59 -4.47 -24.00
C GLU A 95 -0.67 -3.73 -24.51
N ILE A 96 -1.06 -2.63 -23.86
CA ILE A 96 -2.16 -1.77 -24.31
C ILE A 96 -1.87 -1.21 -25.72
N GLU A 97 -0.65 -0.74 -25.99
CA GLU A 97 -0.28 -0.26 -27.32
C GLU A 97 -0.33 -1.38 -28.38
N SER A 98 0.14 -2.59 -28.04
CA SER A 98 0.11 -3.76 -28.92
C SER A 98 -1.32 -4.21 -29.23
N THR A 99 -2.17 -4.31 -28.21
CA THR A 99 -3.59 -4.68 -28.37
C THR A 99 -4.36 -3.63 -29.16
N ASN A 100 -4.10 -2.33 -28.93
CA ASN A 100 -4.70 -1.26 -29.73
C ASN A 100 -4.30 -1.33 -31.20
N LYS A 101 -3.05 -1.67 -31.52
CA LYS A 101 -2.61 -1.90 -32.92
C LYS A 101 -3.36 -3.09 -33.54
N LYS A 102 -3.50 -4.19 -32.82
CA LYS A 102 -4.27 -5.36 -33.28
C LYS A 102 -5.74 -5.02 -33.51
N LEU A 103 -6.36 -4.31 -32.56
CA LEU A 103 -7.74 -3.83 -32.67
C LEU A 103 -7.93 -2.95 -33.91
N ALA A 104 -6.99 -2.03 -34.18
CA ALA A 104 -7.02 -1.19 -35.35
C ALA A 104 -6.92 -1.99 -36.67
N SER A 105 -6.09 -3.04 -36.72
CA SER A 105 -6.03 -3.96 -37.88
C SER A 105 -7.36 -4.68 -38.09
N MET A 106 -7.88 -5.31 -37.03
CA MET A 106 -9.13 -6.06 -37.08
C MET A 106 -10.32 -5.18 -37.49
N LYS A 107 -10.37 -3.93 -37.01
CA LYS A 107 -11.39 -2.96 -37.44
C LYS A 107 -11.31 -2.63 -38.94
N ARG A 108 -10.10 -2.53 -39.51
CA ARG A 108 -9.92 -2.32 -40.95
C ARG A 108 -10.38 -3.54 -41.75
N GLU A 109 -9.95 -4.73 -41.36
CA GLU A 109 -10.36 -5.99 -41.99
C GLU A 109 -11.89 -6.18 -41.93
N TYR A 110 -12.50 -5.91 -40.78
CA TYR A 110 -13.95 -5.93 -40.62
C TYR A 110 -14.66 -5.00 -41.61
N ASN A 111 -14.16 -3.77 -41.79
CA ASN A 111 -14.75 -2.82 -42.71
C ASN A 111 -14.63 -3.27 -44.17
N ILE A 112 -13.50 -3.89 -44.55
CA ILE A 112 -13.29 -4.45 -45.89
C ILE A 112 -14.29 -5.59 -46.13
N ILE A 113 -14.34 -6.58 -45.24
CA ILE A 113 -15.27 -7.73 -45.35
C ILE A 113 -16.72 -7.26 -45.39
N LYS A 114 -17.07 -6.23 -44.61
CA LYS A 114 -18.41 -5.63 -44.64
C LYS A 114 -18.73 -5.03 -46.01
N GLN A 115 -17.78 -4.29 -46.61
CA GLN A 115 -17.96 -3.72 -47.96
C GLN A 115 -18.09 -4.83 -49.01
N GLU A 116 -17.22 -5.84 -48.97
CA GLU A 116 -17.29 -7.00 -49.88
C GLU A 116 -18.65 -7.72 -49.78
N ASN A 117 -19.18 -7.91 -48.58
CA ASN A 117 -20.49 -8.53 -48.39
C ASN A 117 -21.64 -7.65 -48.92
N GLU A 118 -21.57 -6.33 -48.72
CA GLU A 118 -22.54 -5.38 -49.30
C GLU A 118 -22.49 -5.41 -50.84
N ASP A 119 -21.30 -5.48 -51.43
CA ASP A 119 -21.12 -5.55 -52.88
C ASP A 119 -21.59 -6.88 -53.47
N LEU A 120 -21.24 -8.01 -52.84
CA LEU A 120 -21.72 -9.33 -53.25
C LEU A 120 -23.24 -9.43 -53.16
N SER A 121 -23.84 -8.86 -52.12
CA SER A 121 -25.30 -8.81 -51.97
C SER A 121 -25.94 -8.03 -53.13
N ARG A 122 -25.38 -6.87 -53.51
CA ARG A 122 -25.84 -6.11 -54.69
C ARG A 122 -25.66 -6.90 -55.98
N GLN A 123 -24.55 -7.62 -56.15
CA GLN A 123 -24.31 -8.46 -57.33
C GLN A 123 -25.34 -9.59 -57.43
N ILE A 124 -25.65 -10.27 -56.32
CA ILE A 124 -26.67 -11.31 -56.27
C ILE A 124 -28.02 -10.74 -56.68
N VAL A 125 -28.40 -9.57 -56.15
CA VAL A 125 -29.65 -8.90 -56.54
C VAL A 125 -29.64 -8.55 -58.03
N ALA A 126 -28.57 -7.96 -58.56
CA ALA A 126 -28.48 -7.61 -59.97
C ALA A 126 -28.61 -8.84 -60.89
N ILE A 127 -27.89 -9.92 -60.58
CA ILE A 127 -27.98 -11.18 -61.34
C ILE A 127 -29.39 -11.77 -61.27
N MET A 128 -30.03 -11.73 -60.10
CA MET A 128 -31.41 -12.22 -59.96
C MET A 128 -32.40 -11.38 -60.73
N VAL A 129 -32.26 -10.04 -60.73
CA VAL A 129 -33.10 -9.15 -61.55
C VAL A 129 -32.89 -9.44 -63.02
N ASP A 130 -31.65 -9.57 -63.49
CA ASP A 130 -31.34 -9.93 -64.89
C ASP A 130 -31.95 -11.29 -65.28
N GLN A 131 -31.90 -12.29 -64.38
CA GLN A 131 -32.54 -13.59 -64.58
C GLN A 131 -34.08 -13.50 -64.60
N HIS A 132 -34.66 -12.65 -63.77
CA HIS A 132 -36.09 -12.40 -63.74
C HIS A 132 -36.56 -11.58 -64.94
N GLU A 133 -35.79 -10.64 -65.47
CA GLU A 133 -36.11 -9.92 -66.72
C GLU A 133 -36.07 -10.86 -67.93
N PHE A 134 -35.15 -11.84 -67.94
CA PHE A 134 -35.18 -12.94 -68.92
C PHE A 134 -36.40 -13.86 -68.76
N ASN A 135 -36.86 -14.12 -67.52
CA ASN A 135 -38.04 -14.94 -67.24
C ASN A 135 -39.39 -14.19 -67.31
N ASN A 136 -39.40 -12.86 -67.23
CA ASN A 136 -40.60 -12.02 -67.31
C ASN A 136 -41.13 -11.88 -68.74
N ASN A 137 -40.40 -12.37 -69.75
CA ASN A 137 -40.97 -12.67 -71.06
C ASN A 137 -41.81 -13.97 -71.06
N ALA A 138 -41.98 -14.67 -69.93
CA ALA A 138 -42.67 -15.96 -69.89
C ALA A 138 -43.62 -16.21 -68.70
N PHE A 139 -43.88 -15.28 -67.77
CA PHE A 139 -44.73 -15.59 -66.60
C PHE A 139 -45.75 -14.50 -66.24
N GLU A 140 -46.87 -14.50 -66.95
CA GLU A 140 -48.10 -13.81 -66.59
C GLU A 140 -48.88 -14.67 -65.58
N PHE A 141 -48.60 -14.50 -64.27
CA PHE A 141 -49.35 -15.21 -63.21
C PHE A 141 -50.44 -14.32 -62.62
N ASN A 142 -51.66 -14.54 -63.12
CA ASN A 142 -52.90 -14.02 -62.56
C ASN A 142 -53.13 -14.57 -61.13
N ALA A 143 -53.08 -13.71 -60.12
CA ALA A 143 -53.49 -14.06 -58.77
C ALA A 143 -54.63 -13.14 -58.28
N LYS A 144 -55.86 -13.65 -58.40
CA LYS A 144 -56.96 -13.29 -57.50
C LYS A 144 -56.67 -13.97 -56.15
N THR A 145 -56.71 -13.26 -55.03
CA THR A 145 -57.73 -13.35 -53.96
C THR A 145 -57.24 -12.56 -52.74
N ASP A 146 -58.04 -11.59 -52.32
CA ASP A 146 -57.76 -10.64 -51.24
C ASP A 146 -57.81 -11.28 -49.85
N SER A 147 -56.97 -10.74 -48.95
CA SER A 147 -57.02 -10.80 -47.48
C SER A 147 -56.12 -11.80 -46.72
N GLU A 148 -55.80 -13.00 -47.22
CA GLU A 148 -54.74 -13.85 -46.60
C GLU A 148 -53.36 -13.67 -47.24
N ALA A 149 -53.31 -13.09 -48.44
CA ALA A 149 -52.08 -12.76 -49.15
C ALA A 149 -51.28 -11.64 -48.46
N VAL A 150 -51.92 -10.71 -47.76
CA VAL A 150 -51.28 -9.49 -47.24
C VAL A 150 -50.35 -9.77 -46.06
N ILE A 151 -50.67 -10.78 -45.24
CA ILE A 151 -49.83 -11.17 -44.10
C ILE A 151 -48.63 -11.99 -44.58
N ASN A 152 -48.80 -12.85 -45.59
CA ASN A 152 -47.70 -13.65 -46.15
C ASN A 152 -46.81 -12.83 -47.12
N GLU A 153 -47.36 -11.88 -47.89
CA GLU A 153 -46.60 -11.03 -48.81
C GLU A 153 -45.65 -10.08 -48.09
N LYS A 154 -46.05 -9.47 -46.98
CA LYS A 154 -45.21 -8.44 -46.33
C LYS A 154 -44.21 -9.02 -45.32
N LEU A 155 -44.42 -10.25 -44.86
CA LEU A 155 -43.58 -10.88 -43.82
C LEU A 155 -42.84 -12.14 -44.27
N VAL A 156 -43.27 -12.84 -45.33
CA VAL A 156 -42.66 -14.13 -45.73
C VAL A 156 -42.26 -14.17 -47.22
N ILE A 157 -42.94 -13.42 -48.09
CA ILE A 157 -42.62 -13.37 -49.52
C ILE A 157 -42.02 -12.01 -49.84
N ALA A 158 -40.74 -11.81 -49.53
CA ALA A 158 -40.02 -10.69 -50.11
C ALA A 158 -40.08 -10.84 -51.64
N ARG A 159 -40.82 -9.95 -52.31
CA ARG A 159 -40.91 -9.90 -53.78
C ARG A 159 -39.56 -9.61 -54.43
N ASN A 160 -38.60 -9.09 -53.65
CA ASN A 160 -37.21 -8.88 -54.05
C ASN A 160 -36.27 -9.17 -52.87
N VAL A 161 -35.16 -9.85 -53.14
CA VAL A 161 -34.11 -10.22 -52.17
C VAL A 161 -33.49 -8.98 -51.50
N GLU A 162 -33.52 -7.82 -52.15
CA GLU A 162 -33.14 -6.52 -51.60
C GLU A 162 -33.92 -6.17 -50.32
N GLU A 163 -35.25 -6.38 -50.30
CA GLU A 163 -36.08 -6.07 -49.13
C GLU A 163 -35.80 -7.04 -47.98
N LEU A 164 -35.57 -8.32 -48.28
CA LEU A 164 -35.21 -9.33 -47.29
C LEU A 164 -33.81 -9.07 -46.70
N HIS A 165 -32.87 -8.59 -47.52
CA HIS A 165 -31.54 -8.19 -47.06
C HIS A 165 -31.61 -6.92 -46.20
N GLN A 166 -32.42 -5.92 -46.58
CA GLN A 166 -32.63 -4.72 -45.77
C GLN A 166 -33.32 -5.03 -44.43
N GLN A 167 -34.28 -5.96 -44.42
CA GLN A 167 -34.92 -6.44 -43.19
C GLN A 167 -33.92 -7.18 -42.30
N ASN A 168 -33.12 -8.10 -42.86
CA ASN A 168 -32.05 -8.76 -42.10
C ASN A 168 -31.03 -7.75 -41.56
N LYS A 169 -30.63 -6.74 -42.34
CA LYS A 169 -29.71 -5.68 -41.88
C LYS A 169 -30.30 -4.87 -40.72
N LYS A 170 -31.60 -4.56 -40.77
CA LYS A 170 -32.31 -3.88 -39.68
C LYS A 170 -32.40 -4.76 -38.42
N LEU A 171 -32.79 -6.02 -38.58
CA LEU A 171 -32.83 -6.98 -37.47
C LEU A 171 -31.44 -7.18 -36.85
N LEU A 172 -30.40 -7.31 -37.66
CA LEU A 172 -29.02 -7.45 -37.17
C LEU A 172 -28.56 -6.20 -36.40
N LYS A 173 -28.99 -5.01 -36.82
CA LYS A 173 -28.71 -3.77 -36.11
C LYS A 173 -29.41 -3.74 -34.74
N VAL A 174 -30.69 -4.11 -34.70
CA VAL A 174 -31.45 -4.20 -33.45
C VAL A 174 -30.85 -5.24 -32.51
N VAL A 175 -30.47 -6.42 -33.03
CA VAL A 175 -29.79 -7.46 -32.23
C VAL A 175 -28.49 -6.91 -31.65
N ARG A 176 -27.63 -6.26 -32.46
CA ARG A 176 -26.39 -5.66 -31.96
C ARG A 176 -26.60 -4.56 -30.92
N GLU A 177 -27.62 -3.72 -31.10
CA GLU A 177 -27.99 -2.68 -30.12
C GLU A 177 -28.50 -3.30 -28.80
N ILE A 178 -29.29 -4.38 -28.87
CA ILE A 178 -29.74 -5.12 -27.69
C ILE A 178 -28.56 -5.79 -27.01
N THR A 179 -27.66 -6.44 -27.74
CA THR A 179 -26.46 -7.09 -27.18
C THR A 179 -25.56 -6.06 -26.49
N ALA A 180 -25.33 -4.89 -27.11
CA ALA A 180 -24.53 -3.83 -26.51
C ALA A 180 -25.17 -3.28 -25.22
N LYS A 181 -26.49 -3.08 -25.20
CA LYS A 181 -27.21 -2.67 -23.99
C LYS A 181 -27.17 -3.74 -22.91
N GLN A 182 -27.23 -5.02 -23.29
CA GLN A 182 -27.15 -6.12 -22.35
C GLN A 182 -25.76 -6.22 -21.73
N GLU A 183 -24.70 -6.04 -22.52
CA GLU A 183 -23.31 -5.98 -22.04
C GLU A 183 -23.09 -4.78 -21.11
N GLU A 184 -23.66 -3.61 -21.41
CA GLU A 184 -23.61 -2.43 -20.53
C GLU A 184 -24.30 -2.71 -19.18
N LEU A 185 -25.49 -3.31 -19.19
CA LEU A 185 -26.21 -3.69 -17.97
C LEU A 185 -25.48 -4.77 -17.16
N GLU A 186 -24.85 -5.75 -17.83
CA GLU A 186 -24.06 -6.79 -17.16
C GLU A 186 -22.83 -6.18 -16.48
N ASN A 187 -22.13 -5.25 -17.14
CA ASN A 187 -21.01 -4.52 -16.56
C ASN A 187 -21.42 -3.64 -15.37
N GLU A 188 -22.55 -2.93 -15.45
CA GLU A 188 -23.08 -2.15 -14.33
C GLU A 188 -23.45 -3.02 -13.13
N LEU A 189 -24.05 -4.20 -13.38
CA LEU A 189 -24.38 -5.16 -12.34
C LEU A 189 -23.11 -5.73 -11.68
N GLU A 190 -22.09 -6.05 -12.48
CA GLU A 190 -20.82 -6.57 -11.98
C GLU A 190 -20.10 -5.51 -11.14
N ALA A 191 -20.03 -4.26 -11.61
CA ALA A 191 -19.48 -3.14 -10.84
C ALA A 191 -20.27 -2.90 -9.53
N SER A 192 -21.60 -3.02 -9.56
CA SER A 192 -22.41 -2.91 -8.34
C SER A 192 -22.11 -4.04 -7.35
N LYS A 193 -21.93 -5.27 -7.82
CA LYS A 193 -21.56 -6.41 -6.96
C LYS A 193 -20.17 -6.22 -6.37
N GLU A 194 -19.20 -5.83 -7.18
CA GLU A 194 -17.83 -5.53 -6.72
C GLU A 194 -17.86 -4.45 -5.63
N ASN A 195 -18.60 -3.37 -5.82
CA ASN A 195 -18.75 -2.33 -4.80
C ASN A 195 -19.38 -2.86 -3.50
N THR A 196 -20.48 -3.62 -3.57
CA THR A 196 -21.09 -4.20 -2.36
C THR A 196 -20.16 -5.17 -1.63
N THR A 197 -19.40 -6.00 -2.35
CA THR A 197 -18.43 -6.91 -1.72
C THR A 197 -17.24 -6.16 -1.12
N ALA A 198 -16.82 -5.04 -1.73
CA ALA A 198 -15.80 -4.17 -1.16
C ALA A 198 -16.27 -3.50 0.14
N GLU A 199 -17.53 -3.04 0.18
CA GLU A 199 -18.17 -2.51 1.39
C GLU A 199 -18.25 -3.56 2.50
N GLU A 200 -18.76 -4.76 2.20
CA GLU A 200 -18.82 -5.89 3.15
C GLU A 200 -17.43 -6.26 3.69
N LEU A 201 -16.40 -6.28 2.83
CA LEU A 201 -15.01 -6.53 3.24
C LEU A 201 -14.45 -5.41 4.12
N MET A 202 -14.85 -4.16 3.90
CA MET A 202 -14.44 -3.02 4.72
C MET A 202 -15.09 -3.09 6.11
N GLU A 203 -16.38 -3.43 6.18
CA GLU A 203 -17.08 -3.65 7.46
C GLU A 203 -16.46 -4.82 8.24
N ALA A 204 -16.18 -5.95 7.57
CA ALA A 204 -15.52 -7.09 8.19
C ALA A 204 -14.13 -6.72 8.74
N ARG A 205 -13.34 -5.93 7.98
CA ARG A 205 -12.05 -5.39 8.45
C ARG A 205 -12.21 -4.52 9.68
N HIS A 206 -13.18 -3.61 9.70
CA HIS A 206 -13.41 -2.73 10.84
C HIS A 206 -13.79 -3.52 12.11
N ILE A 207 -14.61 -4.57 11.96
CA ILE A 207 -14.95 -5.47 13.07
C ILE A 207 -13.70 -6.20 13.58
N ILE A 208 -12.85 -6.71 12.69
CA ILE A 208 -11.60 -7.40 13.07
C ILE A 208 -10.66 -6.44 13.82
N GLU A 209 -10.49 -5.21 13.34
CA GLU A 209 -9.69 -4.19 14.02
C GLU A 209 -10.23 -3.88 15.42
N GLY A 210 -11.55 -3.70 15.55
CA GLY A 210 -12.19 -3.50 16.86
C GLY A 210 -11.99 -4.69 17.81
N LEU A 211 -12.07 -5.92 17.29
CA LEU A 211 -11.77 -7.12 18.07
C LEU A 211 -10.28 -7.18 18.47
N GLN A 212 -9.35 -6.85 17.56
CA GLN A 212 -7.92 -6.80 17.86
C GLN A 212 -7.59 -5.73 18.91
N GLU A 213 -8.21 -4.55 18.84
CA GLU A 213 -8.05 -3.51 19.84
C GLU A 213 -8.61 -3.96 21.20
N SER A 214 -9.77 -4.62 21.21
CA SER A 214 -10.33 -5.22 22.43
C SER A 214 -9.39 -6.27 23.02
N GLN A 215 -8.79 -7.13 22.19
CA GLN A 215 -7.82 -8.14 22.62
C GLN A 215 -6.56 -7.49 23.20
N ARG A 216 -6.02 -6.45 22.54
CA ARG A 216 -4.89 -5.67 23.04
C ARG A 216 -5.21 -5.00 24.38
N ASN A 217 -6.41 -4.49 24.55
CA ASN A 217 -6.89 -3.93 25.82
C ASN A 217 -6.98 -4.99 26.91
N PHE A 218 -7.50 -6.18 26.61
CA PHE A 218 -7.50 -7.31 27.54
C PHE A 218 -6.08 -7.76 27.90
N GLU A 219 -5.16 -7.88 26.95
CA GLU A 219 -3.76 -8.19 27.22
C GLU A 219 -3.09 -7.16 28.12
N ASN A 220 -3.34 -5.87 27.88
CA ASN A 220 -2.83 -4.79 28.73
C ASN A 220 -3.38 -4.88 30.15
N ARG A 221 -4.67 -5.19 30.32
CA ARG A 221 -5.30 -5.42 31.63
C ARG A 221 -4.71 -6.64 32.33
N ILE A 222 -4.49 -7.75 31.62
CA ILE A 222 -3.85 -8.95 32.17
C ILE A 222 -2.42 -8.63 32.62
N LYS A 223 -1.63 -7.92 31.80
CA LYS A 223 -0.28 -7.47 32.16
C LYS A 223 -0.29 -6.58 33.41
N ALA A 224 -1.26 -5.69 33.55
CA ALA A 224 -1.42 -4.86 34.76
C ALA A 224 -1.73 -5.72 36.00
N CYS A 225 -2.68 -6.66 35.90
CA CYS A 225 -2.99 -7.62 36.97
C CYS A 225 -1.78 -8.46 37.38
N ILE A 226 -0.97 -8.92 36.42
CA ILE A 226 0.28 -9.66 36.69
C ILE A 226 1.27 -8.78 37.47
N LYS A 227 1.45 -7.52 37.06
CA LYS A 227 2.33 -6.57 37.77
C LYS A 227 1.86 -6.31 39.20
N GLU A 228 0.56 -6.11 39.41
CA GLU A 228 -0.01 -5.95 40.75
C GLU A 228 0.23 -7.20 41.58
N ARG A 229 -0.11 -8.40 41.07
CA ARG A 229 0.16 -9.68 41.74
C ARG A 229 1.62 -9.82 42.16
N ASP A 230 2.55 -9.51 41.26
CA ASP A 230 3.99 -9.62 41.54
C ASP A 230 4.45 -8.59 42.58
N MET A 231 3.86 -7.40 42.58
CA MET A 231 4.08 -6.38 43.61
C MET A 231 3.60 -6.86 44.99
N TRP A 232 2.37 -7.39 45.07
CA TRP A 232 1.83 -7.97 46.31
C TRP A 232 2.66 -9.14 46.81
N LYS A 233 3.13 -10.01 45.91
CA LYS A 233 4.01 -11.14 46.27
C LYS A 233 5.32 -10.66 46.89
N ARG A 234 5.98 -9.65 46.30
CA ARG A 234 7.20 -9.05 46.87
C ARG A 234 6.95 -8.36 48.21
N MET A 235 5.81 -7.70 48.38
CA MET A 235 5.44 -7.07 49.65
C MET A 235 5.23 -8.13 50.75
N ALA A 236 4.59 -9.25 50.43
CA ALA A 236 4.41 -10.37 51.36
C ALA A 236 5.75 -11.02 51.74
N GLU A 237 6.66 -11.23 50.78
CA GLU A 237 8.00 -11.76 51.03
C GLU A 237 8.83 -10.82 51.94
N LYS A 238 8.69 -9.50 51.79
CA LYS A 238 9.35 -8.51 52.67
C LYS A 238 8.74 -8.41 54.07
N ALA A 239 7.45 -8.69 54.23
CA ALA A 239 6.78 -8.64 55.53
C ALA A 239 6.96 -9.92 56.36
N GLY A 240 7.42 -11.01 55.74
CA GLY A 240 7.69 -12.30 56.38
C GLY A 240 9.15 -12.55 56.77
N SER A 241 10.04 -11.57 56.59
CA SER A 241 11.45 -11.58 57.03
C SER A 241 11.69 -10.50 58.07
#